data_AF-A0A7R9R8A8-F1
#
_entry.id   AF-A0A7R9R8A8-F1
#
_cell.length_a   1.000
_cell.length_b   1.000
_cell.length_c   1.000
_cell.angle_alpha   90.00
_cell.angle_beta   90.00
_cell.angle_gamma   90.00
#
_symmetry.space_group_name_H-M   'P 1'
#
loop_
_entity.id
_entity.type
_entity.pdbx_description
1 polymer ?
#
loop_
_entity_poly.entity_id
_entity_poly.type
_entity_poly.pdbx_seq_one_letter_code
_entity_poly.pdbx_strand_id
1 'polypeptide(L)'
;MTCFERSVYTFSAIVGQERMKRALILNVIDPKLGGVLIRGEKGTAKSTAVRALAHLLPEIDVVKDCPFRCSPIDRHEMCSSCIARLRGRGGVRRLRESR
;
A
#
# COMPACT_ATOMS: atom_id res chain seq x y z
N MET A 1 1.71 8.41 27.59
CA MET A 1 1.89 6.94 27.57
C MET A 1 1.32 6.40 26.26
N THR A 2 2.15 6.25 25.23
CA THR A 2 1.84 5.42 24.06
C THR A 2 2.97 4.41 23.94
N CYS A 3 2.86 3.37 24.75
CA CYS A 3 3.70 2.18 24.66
C CYS A 3 3.24 1.40 23.41
N PHE A 4 4.17 1.06 22.51
CA PHE A 4 3.99 0.31 21.26
C PHE A 4 3.36 1.06 20.07
N GLU A 5 4.10 2.00 19.50
CA GLU A 5 4.18 2.03 18.03
C GLU A 5 4.81 0.70 17.60
N ARG A 6 4.09 -0.12 16.83
CA ARG A 6 4.68 -1.30 16.20
C ARG A 6 5.75 -0.82 15.21
N SER A 7 6.99 -0.66 15.66
CA SER A 7 8.08 -0.21 14.80
C SER A 7 8.28 -1.24 13.70
N VAL A 8 7.87 -0.91 12.49
CA VAL A 8 8.14 -1.79 11.35
C VAL A 8 9.61 -1.68 11.00
N TYR A 9 10.25 -2.85 10.81
CA TYR A 9 11.64 -2.90 10.42
C TYR A 9 11.83 -2.17 9.10
N THR A 10 12.83 -1.29 9.00
CA THR A 10 13.04 -0.45 7.82
C THR A 10 13.59 -1.26 6.65
N PHE A 11 13.16 -0.92 5.43
CA PHE A 11 13.55 -1.66 4.22
C PHE A 11 15.05 -1.57 3.94
N SER A 12 15.64 -0.40 4.22
CA SER A 12 17.08 -0.15 4.07
C SER A 12 17.94 -0.95 5.05
N ALA A 13 17.41 -1.31 6.22
CA ALA A 13 18.15 -2.06 7.23
C ALA A 13 18.27 -3.56 6.90
N ILE A 14 17.52 -4.06 5.92
CA ILE A 14 17.59 -5.47 5.49
C ILE A 14 18.95 -5.71 4.86
N VAL A 15 19.75 -6.61 5.43
CA VAL A 15 21.08 -6.93 4.92
C VAL A 15 20.98 -7.96 3.78
N GLY A 16 21.72 -7.72 2.69
CA GLY A 16 21.75 -8.59 1.52
C GLY A 16 20.43 -8.64 0.74
N GLN A 17 20.16 -9.77 0.07
CA GLN A 17 18.95 -9.98 -0.73
C GLN A 17 18.74 -8.94 -1.85
N GLU A 18 19.83 -8.48 -2.46
CA GLU A 18 19.82 -7.38 -3.45
C GLU A 18 18.89 -7.63 -4.64
N ARG A 19 18.83 -8.88 -5.13
CA ARG A 19 17.89 -9.25 -6.21
C ARG A 19 16.43 -9.07 -5.79
N MET A 20 16.07 -9.45 -4.56
CA MET A 20 14.72 -9.31 -4.04
C MET A 20 14.36 -7.84 -3.85
N LYS A 21 15.24 -7.05 -3.22
CA LYS A 21 15.03 -5.61 -3.02
C LYS A 21 14.84 -4.90 -4.35
N ARG A 22 15.71 -5.18 -5.33
CA ARG A 22 15.63 -4.56 -6.66
C ARG A 22 14.32 -4.91 -7.36
N ALA A 23 13.90 -6.18 -7.32
CA ALA A 23 12.62 -6.58 -7.91
C ALA A 23 11.43 -5.83 -7.28
N LEU A 24 11.44 -5.67 -5.95
CA LEU A 24 10.40 -4.92 -5.24
C LEU A 24 10.40 -3.42 -5.59
N ILE A 25 11.58 -2.79 -5.65
CA ILE A 25 11.71 -1.38 -6.05
C ILE A 25 11.23 -1.18 -7.49
N LEU A 26 11.62 -2.08 -8.42
CA LEU A 26 11.18 -2.00 -9.82
C LEU A 26 9.67 -2.13 -9.94
N ASN A 27 9.04 -2.99 -9.15
CA ASN A 27 7.59 -3.15 -9.14
C ASN A 27 6.85 -1.91 -8.60
N VAL A 28 7.47 -1.18 -7.67
CA VAL A 28 6.95 0.11 -7.19
C VAL A 28 7.05 1.19 -8.26
N ILE A 29 8.14 1.21 -9.04
CA ILE A 29 8.35 2.19 -10.11
C ILE A 29 7.39 1.94 -11.28
N ASP A 30 7.28 0.68 -11.72
CA ASP A 30 6.39 0.29 -12.81
C ASP A 30 5.52 -0.93 -12.41
N PRO A 31 4.27 -0.69 -11.98
CA PRO A 31 3.33 -1.75 -11.67
C PRO A 31 2.95 -2.63 -12.88
N LYS A 32 3.21 -2.19 -14.12
CA LYS A 32 2.91 -2.98 -15.34
C LYS A 32 3.85 -4.16 -15.51
N LEU A 33 4.97 -4.18 -14.79
CA LEU A 33 5.86 -5.34 -14.71
C LEU A 33 5.18 -6.57 -14.06
N GLY A 34 3.99 -6.40 -13.49
CA GLY A 34 3.19 -7.47 -12.92
C GLY A 34 3.42 -7.62 -11.42
N GLY A 35 3.72 -8.84 -10.95
CA GLY A 35 3.96 -9.15 -9.55
C GLY A 35 5.28 -9.89 -9.35
N VAL A 36 5.88 -9.76 -8.16
CA VAL A 36 7.16 -10.40 -7.82
C VAL A 36 6.91 -11.67 -7.00
N LEU A 37 7.31 -12.83 -7.52
CA LEU A 37 7.29 -14.09 -6.78
C LEU A 37 8.61 -14.31 -6.03
N ILE A 38 8.57 -14.22 -4.70
CA ILE A 38 9.75 -14.40 -3.85
C ILE A 38 9.71 -15.79 -3.21
N ARG A 39 10.61 -16.68 -3.63
CA ARG A 39 10.80 -18.02 -3.03
C ARG A 39 11.97 -18.02 -2.06
N GLY A 40 11.92 -18.90 -1.05
CA GLY A 40 13.04 -19.19 -0.16
C GLY A 40 12.60 -19.86 1.13
N GLU A 41 13.53 -20.10 2.05
CA GLU A 41 13.28 -20.77 3.32
C GLU A 41 12.52 -19.90 4.34
N LYS A 42 11.97 -20.52 5.38
CA LYS A 42 11.39 -19.79 6.53
C LYS A 42 12.51 -19.00 7.22
N GLY A 43 12.18 -17.84 7.80
CA GLY A 43 13.16 -16.99 8.51
C GLY A 43 13.96 -16.01 7.63
N THR A 44 13.78 -16.01 6.30
CA THR A 44 14.50 -15.12 5.37
C THR A 44 13.93 -13.69 5.28
N ALA A 45 13.05 -13.29 6.19
CA ALA A 45 12.45 -11.95 6.24
C ALA A 45 11.69 -11.48 4.97
N LYS A 46 11.28 -12.39 4.06
CA LYS A 46 10.54 -12.04 2.83
C LYS A 46 9.30 -11.19 3.07
N SER A 47 8.45 -11.59 4.02
CA SER A 47 7.23 -10.84 4.34
C SER A 47 7.52 -9.57 5.13
N THR A 48 8.63 -9.53 5.87
CA THR A 48 9.13 -8.32 6.54
C THR A 48 9.56 -7.28 5.50
N ALA A 49 10.26 -7.69 4.44
CA ALA A 49 10.70 -6.78 3.37
C ALA A 49 9.54 -6.10 2.65
N VAL A 50 8.49 -6.86 2.33
CA VAL A 50 7.29 -6.30 1.67
C VAL A 50 6.56 -5.31 2.58
N ARG A 51 6.41 -5.63 3.88
CA ARG A 51 5.78 -4.70 4.84
C ARG A 51 6.63 -3.45 5.03
N ALA A 52 7.94 -3.61 5.21
CA ALA A 52 8.88 -2.50 5.32
C ALA A 52 8.79 -1.53 4.14
N LEU A 53 8.62 -2.08 2.93
CA LEU A 53 8.45 -1.28 1.72
C LEU A 53 7.09 -0.56 1.69
N ALA A 54 6.00 -1.20 2.13
CA ALA A 54 4.69 -0.58 2.19
C ALA A 54 4.67 0.67 3.08
N HIS A 55 5.39 0.64 4.20
CA HIS A 55 5.53 1.78 5.11
C HIS A 55 6.39 2.93 4.56
N LEU A 56 7.22 2.69 3.54
CA LEU A 56 7.99 3.74 2.88
C LEU A 56 7.20 4.47 1.79
N LEU A 57 6.12 3.87 1.29
CA LEU A 57 5.32 4.46 0.24
C LEU A 57 4.47 5.62 0.77
N PRO A 58 4.24 6.67 -0.04
CA PRO A 58 3.41 7.79 0.37
C PRO A 58 1.97 7.33 0.61
N GLU A 59 1.31 8.05 1.51
CA GLU A 59 -0.13 7.91 1.72
C GLU A 59 -0.90 8.23 0.43
N ILE A 60 -1.97 7.50 0.19
CA ILE A 60 -2.85 7.72 -0.96
C ILE A 60 -4.15 8.37 -0.51
N ASP A 61 -4.70 9.23 -1.37
CA ASP A 61 -6.01 9.82 -1.17
C ASP A 61 -7.09 8.77 -1.45
N VAL A 62 -7.92 8.49 -0.44
CA VAL A 62 -8.97 7.47 -0.54
C VAL A 62 -10.30 8.00 -0.03
N VAL A 63 -11.39 7.42 -0.53
CA VAL A 63 -12.73 7.71 -0.02
C VAL A 63 -12.88 7.11 1.38
N LYS A 64 -13.23 7.95 2.36
CA LYS A 64 -13.46 7.53 3.75
C LYS A 64 -14.54 6.43 3.82
N ASP A 65 -14.27 5.40 4.63
CA ASP A 65 -15.18 4.26 4.88
C ASP A 65 -15.50 3.42 3.62
N CYS A 66 -14.60 3.43 2.62
CA CYS A 66 -14.70 2.56 1.45
C CYS A 66 -13.79 1.32 1.60
N PRO A 67 -14.32 0.08 1.60
CA PRO A 67 -13.50 -1.12 1.75
C PRO A 67 -12.51 -1.35 0.60
N PHE A 68 -12.79 -0.76 -0.57
CA PHE A 68 -11.96 -0.88 -1.77
C PHE A 68 -10.91 0.23 -1.89
N ARG A 69 -10.85 1.19 -0.95
CA ARG A 69 -9.96 2.37 -1.05
C ARG A 69 -10.01 3.07 -2.41
N CYS A 70 -11.24 3.30 -2.91
CA CYS A 70 -11.45 3.99 -4.18
C CYS A 70 -10.82 5.39 -4.18
N SER A 71 -10.33 5.80 -5.34
CA SER A 71 -9.84 7.16 -5.59
C SER A 71 -10.99 8.17 -5.46
N PRO A 72 -10.81 9.30 -4.77
CA PRO A 72 -11.80 10.37 -4.70
C PRO A 72 -11.77 11.29 -5.92
N ILE A 73 -10.80 11.12 -6.83
CA ILE A 73 -10.57 12.00 -7.99
C ILE A 73 -11.23 11.43 -9.24
N ASP A 74 -11.04 10.13 -9.50
CA ASP A 74 -11.56 9.47 -10.70
C ASP A 74 -12.83 8.67 -10.40
N ARG A 75 -13.90 8.94 -11.16
CA ARG A 75 -15.18 8.24 -11.04
C ARG A 75 -15.12 6.82 -11.62
N HIS A 76 -14.22 6.55 -12.57
CA HIS A 76 -14.08 5.21 -13.16
C HIS A 76 -13.40 4.22 -12.20
N GLU A 77 -12.62 4.71 -11.24
CA GLU A 77 -11.99 3.91 -10.18
C GLU A 77 -12.85 3.79 -8.91
N MET A 78 -14.08 4.31 -8.95
CA MET A 78 -15.03 4.22 -7.84
C MET A 78 -15.91 2.98 -7.94
N CYS A 79 -16.14 2.33 -6.80
CA CYS A 79 -17.11 1.26 -6.69
C CYS A 79 -18.55 1.81 -6.74
N SER A 80 -19.51 0.91 -6.99
CA SER A 80 -20.94 1.24 -7.09
C SER A 80 -21.49 2.01 -5.89
N SER A 81 -21.01 1.69 -4.67
CA SER A 81 -21.42 2.38 -3.44
C SER A 81 -20.87 3.81 -3.36
N CYS A 82 -19.62 4.05 -3.79
CA CYS A 82 -19.04 5.39 -3.85
C CYS A 82 -19.75 6.26 -4.89
N ILE A 83 -20.10 5.69 -6.04
CA ILE A 83 -20.88 6.38 -7.08
C ILE A 83 -22.28 6.76 -6.58
N ALA A 84 -22.96 5.84 -5.86
CA ALA A 84 -24.27 6.11 -5.26
C ALA A 84 -24.20 7.26 -4.23
N ARG A 85 -23.18 7.28 -3.37
CA ARG A 85 -22.93 8.38 -2.40
C ARG A 85 -22.72 9.72 -3.10
N LEU A 86 -21.94 9.74 -4.18
CA LEU A 86 -21.68 10.93 -4.99
C LEU A 86 -22.96 11.52 -5.61
N ARG A 87 -23.91 10.67 -6.00
CA ARG A 87 -25.22 11.10 -6.55
C ARG A 87 -26.15 11.65 -5.47
N GLY A 88 -26.07 11.13 -4.24
CA GLY A 88 -26.97 11.46 -3.14
C GLY A 88 -26.47 12.56 -2.21
N ARG A 89 -26.19 13.78 -2.70
CA ARG A 89 -25.83 15.02 -1.95
C ARG A 89 -24.72 14.96 -0.87
N GLY A 90 -24.27 13.79 -0.44
CA GLY A 90 -23.18 13.57 0.51
C GLY A 90 -21.91 13.27 -0.26
N GLY A 91 -21.14 14.33 -0.57
CA GLY A 91 -19.88 14.19 -1.27
C GLY A 91 -18.94 13.15 -0.62
N VAL A 92 -18.05 12.58 -1.43
CA VAL A 92 -17.03 11.66 -0.92
C VAL A 92 -16.01 12.41 -0.07
N ARG A 93 -15.95 12.11 1.23
CA ARG A 93 -14.93 12.65 2.13
C ARG A 93 -13.59 12.03 1.80
N ARG A 94 -12.61 12.86 1.44
CA ARG A 94 -11.22 12.46 1.19
C ARG A 94 -10.52 12.22 2.53
N LEU A 95 -9.92 11.04 2.67
CA LEU A 95 -9.01 10.70 3.76
C LEU A 95 -7.63 10.42 3.16
N ARG A 96 -6.56 10.90 3.80
CA ARG A 96 -5.22 10.39 3.54
C ARG A 96 -5.00 9.21 4.47
N GLU A 97 -4.79 8.04 3.89
CA GLU A 97 -4.61 6.80 4.66
C GLU A 97 -3.21 6.24 4.40
N SER A 98 -2.43 6.10 5.47
CA SER A 98 -1.20 5.31 5.51
C SER A 98 -1.53 3.84 5.24
N ARG A 99 -0.89 3.24 4.24
CA ARG A 99 -1.10 1.84 3.85
C ARG A 99 -0.63 0.85 4.91
#